data_AF-D8TWX5-F1
#
_entry.id   AF-D8TWX5-F1
#
_cell.length_a   1.000
_cell.length_b   1.000
_cell.length_c   1.000
_cell.angle_alpha   90.00
_cell.angle_beta   90.00
_cell.angle_gamma   90.00
#
_symmetry.space_group_name_H-M   'P 1'
#
loop_
_entity.id
_entity.type
_entity.pdbx_description
1 polymer ?
#
loop_
_entity_poly.entity_id
_entity_poly.type
_entity_poly.pdbx_seq_one_letter_code
_entity_poly.pdbx_strand_id
1 'polypeptide(L)'
;MTSAQLQKKREEFWDTQPHYGGDRNIWDALKAACDADPETCKLVIESAGIIVAAADMSVCYDERGAKYELPKYVLSDPVNLIKE
;
A
#
# COMPACT_ATOMS: atom_id res chain seq x y z
N MET A 1 -18.72 -3.36 9.46
CA MET A 1 -18.19 -3.64 8.11
C MET A 1 -17.63 -5.04 8.13
N THR A 2 -18.05 -5.92 7.22
CA THR A 2 -17.45 -7.25 7.08
C THR A 2 -16.10 -7.15 6.37
N SER A 3 -15.18 -8.08 6.65
CA SER A 3 -13.87 -8.21 6.00
C SER A 3 -13.98 -8.20 4.45
N ALA A 4 -15.04 -8.79 3.92
CA ALA A 4 -15.34 -8.78 2.48
C ALA A 4 -15.56 -7.37 1.89
N GLN A 5 -16.15 -6.43 2.65
CA GLN A 5 -16.35 -5.06 2.19
C GLN A 5 -15.04 -4.26 2.17
N LEU A 6 -14.12 -4.56 3.09
CA LEU A 6 -12.78 -3.96 3.11
C LEU A 6 -11.94 -4.44 1.94
N GLN A 7 -11.95 -5.75 1.69
CA GLN A 7 -11.23 -6.33 0.56
C GLN A 7 -11.73 -5.75 -0.78
N LYS A 8 -13.05 -5.64 -0.95
CA LYS A 8 -13.64 -5.04 -2.16
C LYS A 8 -13.19 -3.59 -2.36
N LYS A 9 -13.15 -2.78 -1.30
CA LYS A 9 -12.62 -1.41 -1.34
C LYS A 9 -11.13 -1.34 -1.65
N ARG A 10 -10.34 -2.30 -1.17
CA ARG A 10 -8.91 -2.41 -1.53
C ARG A 10 -8.76 -2.74 -3.01
N GLU A 11 -9.55 -3.68 -3.52
CA GLU A 11 -9.55 -4.04 -4.94
C GLU A 11 -9.91 -2.83 -5.82
N GLU A 12 -10.94 -2.06 -5.45
CA GLU A 12 -11.30 -0.82 -6.17
C GLU A 12 -10.16 0.23 -6.13
N PHE A 13 -9.44 0.34 -5.02
CA PHE A 13 -8.28 1.23 -4.95
C PHE A 13 -7.15 0.76 -5.88
N TRP A 14 -6.83 -0.54 -5.87
CA TRP A 14 -5.81 -1.10 -6.76
C TRP A 14 -6.22 -1.08 -8.24
N ASP A 15 -7.51 -1.14 -8.55
CA ASP A 15 -8.03 -1.00 -9.92
C ASP A 15 -7.92 0.46 -10.43
N THR A 16 -8.06 1.43 -9.52
CA THR A 16 -7.91 2.86 -9.82
C THR A 16 -6.47 3.36 -9.75
N GLN A 17 -5.53 2.55 -9.26
CA GLN A 17 -4.08 2.79 -9.24
C GLN A 17 -3.51 3.44 -10.52
N PRO A 18 -3.80 2.98 -11.76
CA PRO A 18 -3.26 3.59 -12.97
C PRO A 18 -3.68 5.06 -13.18
N HIS A 19 -4.71 5.56 -12.49
CA HIS A 19 -5.07 6.97 -12.51
C HIS A 19 -4.28 7.86 -11.54
N TYR A 20 -3.63 7.29 -10.51
CA TYR A 20 -2.87 8.08 -9.52
C TYR A 20 -1.50 8.55 -10.04
N GLY A 21 -1.06 8.04 -11.20
CA GLY A 21 0.25 8.35 -11.76
C GLY A 21 1.40 7.60 -11.07
N GLY A 22 2.62 7.81 -11.58
CA GLY A 22 3.81 7.09 -11.13
C GLY A 22 4.07 5.77 -11.87
N ASP A 23 5.16 5.11 -11.49
CA ASP A 23 5.59 3.83 -12.06
C ASP A 23 4.74 2.66 -11.53
N ARG A 24 4.21 1.84 -12.45
CA ARG A 24 3.44 0.63 -12.09
C ARG A 24 4.25 -0.39 -11.29
N ASN A 25 5.57 -0.46 -11.52
CA ASN A 25 6.46 -1.32 -10.75
C ASN A 25 6.50 -0.95 -9.27
N ILE A 26 6.49 0.35 -8.95
CA ILE A 26 6.50 0.84 -7.56
C ILE A 26 5.20 0.50 -6.87
N TRP A 27 4.08 0.71 -7.56
CA TRP A 27 2.78 0.32 -7.04
C TRP A 27 2.65 -1.19 -6.81
N ASP A 28 3.17 -2.02 -7.73
CA ASP A 28 3.19 -3.48 -7.57
C ASP A 28 4.03 -3.89 -6.36
N ALA A 29 5.22 -3.28 -6.19
CA ALA A 29 6.07 -3.47 -5.04
C ALA A 29 5.39 -3.04 -3.72
N LEU A 30 4.69 -1.90 -3.70
CA LEU A 30 3.91 -1.46 -2.54
C LEU A 30 2.79 -2.44 -2.19
N LYS A 31 2.10 -2.97 -3.20
CA LYS A 31 1.05 -3.97 -3.03
C LYS A 31 1.62 -5.26 -2.44
N ALA A 32 2.72 -5.75 -3.01
CA ALA A 32 3.42 -6.94 -2.52
C ALA A 32 3.95 -6.73 -1.09
N ALA A 33 4.51 -5.55 -0.79
CA ALA A 33 4.99 -5.20 0.54
C ALA A 33 3.84 -5.11 1.57
N CYS A 34 2.65 -4.70 1.14
CA CYS A 34 1.47 -4.64 1.99
C CYS A 34 0.87 -6.02 2.31
N ASP A 35 1.02 -6.99 1.40
CA ASP A 35 0.54 -8.37 1.58
C ASP A 35 1.57 -9.26 2.32
N ALA A 36 2.84 -8.88 2.26
CA ALA A 36 3.95 -9.64 2.83
C ALA A 36 4.27 -9.28 4.29
N ASP A 37 5.04 -10.18 4.94
CA ASP A 37 5.55 -9.99 6.30
C ASP A 37 6.41 -8.73 6.45
N PRO A 38 6.53 -8.15 7.68
CA PRO A 38 7.31 -6.93 7.91
C PRO A 38 8.77 -7.01 7.45
N GLU A 39 9.38 -8.21 7.45
CA GLU A 39 10.73 -8.44 6.93
C GLU A 39 10.78 -8.35 5.41
N THR A 40 9.87 -9.05 4.72
CA THR A 40 9.73 -9.04 3.26
C THR A 40 9.31 -7.67 2.74
N CYS A 41 8.42 -6.99 3.45
CA CYS A 41 7.97 -5.64 3.16
C CYS A 41 9.15 -4.67 3.04
N LYS A 42 10.04 -4.65 4.05
CA LYS A 42 11.26 -3.82 4.00
C LYS A 42 12.16 -4.18 2.82
N LEU A 43 12.37 -5.48 2.58
CA LEU A 43 13.16 -5.98 1.46
C LEU A 43 12.61 -5.51 0.11
N VAL A 44 11.29 -5.58 -0.08
CA VAL A 44 10.62 -5.15 -1.31
C VAL A 44 10.73 -3.64 -1.50
N ILE A 45 10.52 -2.86 -0.43
CA ILE A 45 10.66 -1.40 -0.44
C ILE A 45 12.08 -0.99 -0.80
N GLU A 46 13.10 -1.56 -0.14
CA GLU A 46 14.50 -1.27 -0.43
C GLU A 46 14.89 -1.74 -1.85
N SER A 47 14.41 -2.91 -2.28
CA SER A 47 14.70 -3.44 -3.61
C SER A 47 14.03 -2.64 -4.73
N ALA A 48 12.92 -1.97 -4.44
CA ALA A 48 12.21 -1.12 -5.39
C ALA A 48 12.67 0.35 -5.32
N GLY A 49 13.61 0.71 -4.44
CA GLY A 49 14.07 2.10 -4.28
C GLY A 49 13.03 3.02 -3.64
N ILE A 50 12.09 2.47 -2.86
CA ILE A 50 10.99 3.23 -2.28
C ILE A 50 11.44 3.86 -0.96
N ILE A 51 11.27 5.17 -0.87
CA ILE A 51 11.56 5.99 0.30
C ILE A 51 10.27 6.17 1.12
N VAL A 52 10.19 5.50 2.25
CA VAL A 52 9.05 5.61 3.17
C VAL A 52 9.13 6.93 3.94
N ALA A 53 8.24 7.88 3.64
CA ALA A 53 8.20 9.18 4.31
C ALA A 53 7.38 9.18 5.59
N ALA A 54 6.36 8.32 5.68
CA ALA A 54 5.56 8.12 6.88
C ALA A 54 5.86 6.74 7.48
N ALA A 55 6.10 6.66 8.79
CA ALA A 55 6.41 5.39 9.47
C ALA A 55 5.37 4.28 9.23
N ASP A 56 4.11 4.67 8.97
CA ASP A 56 3.01 3.76 8.65
C ASP A 56 2.90 3.40 7.15
N MET A 57 3.90 3.71 6.31
CA MET A 57 3.85 3.59 4.84
C MET A 57 2.69 4.33 4.14
N SER A 58 1.96 5.19 4.85
CA SER A 58 0.86 5.97 4.29
C SER A 58 1.32 6.94 3.21
N VAL A 59 2.60 7.34 3.26
CA VAL A 59 3.24 8.17 2.24
C VAL A 59 4.60 7.56 1.92
N CYS A 60 4.79 7.22 0.65
CA CYS A 60 6.01 6.69 0.08
C CYS A 60 6.44 7.56 -1.12
N TYR A 61 7.73 7.59 -1.40
CA TYR A 61 8.31 8.26 -2.54
C TYR A 61 9.17 7.28 -3.32
N ASP A 62 9.22 7.43 -4.64
CA ASP A 62 10.21 6.73 -5.46
C ASP A 62 11.52 7.54 -5.55
N GLU A 63 12.61 6.92 -5.96
CA GLU A 63 13.90 7.60 -6.18
C GLU A 63 13.79 8.77 -7.17
N ARG A 64 12.80 8.75 -8.06
CA ARG A 64 12.51 9.83 -9.03
C ARG A 64 11.72 10.99 -8.43
N GLY A 65 11.32 10.91 -7.15
CA GLY A 65 10.52 11.91 -6.46
C GLY A 65 9.01 11.81 -6.72
N ALA A 66 8.53 10.72 -7.32
CA ALA A 66 7.10 10.47 -7.46
C ALA A 66 6.50 10.12 -6.09
N LYS A 67 5.39 10.77 -5.73
CA LYS A 67 4.70 10.58 -4.44
C LYS A 67 3.61 9.52 -4.57
N TYR A 68 3.64 8.54 -3.67
CA TYR A 68 2.68 7.45 -3.54
C TYR A 68 1.98 7.58 -2.21
N GLU A 69 0.68 7.87 -2.23
CA GLU A 69 -0.11 8.00 -1.01
C GLU A 69 -1.04 6.80 -0.89
N LEU A 70 -0.79 5.98 0.13
CA LEU A 70 -1.58 4.79 0.40
C LEU A 70 -2.55 5.09 1.55
N PRO A 71 -3.85 4.88 1.35
CA PRO A 71 -4.83 5.01 2.41
C PRO A 71 -4.59 3.97 3.50
N LYS A 72 -4.81 4.36 4.75
CA LYS A 72 -4.66 3.45 5.91
C LYS A 72 -5.52 2.19 5.82
N TYR A 73 -6.66 2.23 5.13
CA TYR A 73 -7.52 1.07 4.93
C TYR A 73 -6.93 0.02 3.97
N VAL A 74 -5.96 0.42 3.14
CA VAL A 74 -5.21 -0.49 2.26
C VAL A 74 -4.06 -1.13 3.03
N LEU A 75 -3.32 -0.32 3.80
CA LEU A 75 -2.13 -0.71 4.57
C LEU A 75 -2.42 -1.50 5.85
N SER A 76 -3.58 -1.28 6.44
CA SER A 76 -3.98 -1.99 7.65
C SER A 76 -5.47 -2.25 7.63
N ASP A 77 -5.85 -3.38 8.19
CA ASP A 77 -7.23 -3.60 8.58
C ASP A 77 -7.58 -2.54 9.63
N PRO A 78 -8.70 -1.82 9.47
CA PRO A 78 -9.12 -0.90 10.52
C PRO A 78 -9.22 -1.73 11.80
N VAL A 79 -8.45 -1.35 12.81
CA VAL A 79 -8.47 -1.96 14.16
C VAL A 79 -9.86 -1.91 14.81
N ASN A 80 -10.83 -1.25 14.16
CA ASN A 80 -12.24 -1.21 14.50
C ASN A 80 -13.11 -2.20 13.67
N LEU A 81 -12.55 -3.35 13.28
CA LEU A 81 -13.33 -4.51 12.88
C LEU A 81 -13.98 -5.09 14.15
N ILE A 82 -15.20 -4.64 14.42
CA ILE A 82 -16.10 -5.29 15.37
C ILE A 82 -16.28 -6.72 14.85
N LYS A 83 -15.58 -7.69 15.45
CA LYS A 83 -15.92 -9.11 15.34
C LYS A 83 -17.29 -9.25 16.00
N GLU A 84 -18.35 -9.33 15.18
CA GLU A 84 -19.57 -10.02 15.61
C GLU A 84 -19.37 -11.51 15.34
#